data_AF-A0A2I2FP86-F1
#
_entry.id   AF-A0A2I2FP86-F1
#
_cell.length_a   1.000
_cell.length_b   1.000
_cell.length_c   1.000
_cell.angle_alpha   90.00
_cell.angle_beta   90.00
_cell.angle_gamma   90.00
#
_symmetry.space_group_name_H-M   'P 1'
#
loop_
_entity.id
_entity.type
_entity.pdbx_description
1 polymer ?
#
loop_
_entity_poly.entity_id
_entity_poly.type
_entity_poly.pdbx_seq_one_letter_code
_entity_poly.pdbx_strand_id
1 'polypeptide(L)'
;MNEISNANSRQTIRKLVSDGLIIRKPVTMHSRASARELNAARRIGRHRGLGKRKGTKDARMPSQVLWMRRMRVLRRLLVRYRAAGKIDKHLYHELYHLSKGNTFKHKRALVEHIQKAKAERHRERVLKEEMDAKRAKNKALRERRQERLDAKRNALVEE
;
A
#
# COMPACT_ATOMS: atom_id res chain seq x y z
N MET A 1 29.90 -43.44 46.09
CA MET A 1 28.52 -43.91 45.84
C MET A 1 27.61 -43.80 47.06
N ASN A 2 28.14 -43.96 48.28
CA ASN A 2 27.34 -43.95 49.51
C ASN A 2 26.64 -42.61 49.79
N GLU A 3 27.26 -41.46 49.49
CA GLU A 3 26.66 -40.13 49.72
C GLU A 3 25.44 -39.83 48.84
N ILE A 4 25.45 -40.27 47.58
CA ILE A 4 24.32 -40.10 46.66
C ILE A 4 23.19 -41.07 47.02
N SER A 5 23.53 -42.30 47.39
CA SER A 5 22.56 -43.34 47.78
C SER A 5 21.80 -43.01 49.07
N ASN A 6 22.41 -42.25 49.98
CA ASN A 6 21.80 -41.87 51.26
C ASN A 6 20.97 -40.57 51.19
N ALA A 7 20.95 -39.88 50.05
CA ALA A 7 20.24 -38.60 49.88
C ALA A 7 18.73 -38.81 49.61
N ASN A 8 17.93 -38.84 50.66
CA ASN A 8 16.48 -39.10 50.61
C ASN A 8 15.59 -37.84 50.56
N SER A 9 16.15 -36.63 50.71
CA SER A 9 15.41 -35.36 50.71
C SER A 9 15.74 -34.50 49.48
N ARG A 10 14.78 -33.68 49.02
CA ARG A 10 15.04 -32.70 47.96
C ARG A 10 16.09 -31.66 48.37
N GLN A 11 16.19 -31.35 49.65
CA GLN A 11 17.23 -30.44 50.15
C GLN A 11 18.62 -31.06 50.04
N THR A 12 18.78 -32.36 50.35
CA THR A 12 20.05 -33.07 50.19
C THR A 12 20.44 -33.22 48.72
N ILE A 13 19.48 -33.50 47.81
CA ILE A 13 19.74 -33.51 46.37
C ILE A 13 20.20 -32.14 45.84
N ARG A 14 19.63 -31.03 46.31
CA ARG A 14 20.11 -29.69 45.95
C ARG A 14 21.52 -29.41 46.45
N LYS A 15 21.86 -29.86 47.67
CA LYS A 15 23.22 -29.78 48.20
C LYS A 15 24.20 -30.59 47.32
N LEU A 16 23.85 -31.81 46.92
CA LEU A 16 24.65 -32.62 45.99
C LEU A 16 24.82 -31.98 44.59
N VAL A 17 23.84 -31.22 44.11
CA VAL A 17 23.97 -30.42 42.86
C VAL A 17 24.92 -29.24 43.06
N SER A 18 24.83 -28.56 44.20
CA SER A 18 25.71 -27.42 44.55
C SER A 18 27.16 -27.86 44.77
N ASP A 19 27.36 -29.01 45.42
CA ASP A 19 28.66 -29.62 45.70
C ASP A 19 29.28 -30.27 44.45
N GLY A 20 28.55 -30.31 43.32
CA GLY A 20 29.03 -30.81 42.04
C GLY A 20 28.99 -32.33 41.87
N LEU A 21 28.43 -33.06 42.84
CA LEU A 21 28.26 -34.52 42.78
C LEU A 21 27.13 -34.94 41.81
N ILE A 22 26.12 -34.08 41.60
CA ILE A 22 25.09 -34.24 40.57
C ILE A 22 25.20 -33.09 39.56
N ILE A 23 25.57 -33.39 38.32
CA ILE A 23 25.75 -32.39 37.27
C ILE A 23 24.68 -32.55 36.20
N ARG A 24 24.03 -31.43 35.83
CA ARG A 24 23.21 -31.38 34.63
C ARG A 24 24.12 -31.43 33.41
N LYS A 25 24.08 -32.54 32.67
CA LYS A 25 24.81 -32.67 31.41
C LYS A 25 24.33 -31.59 30.42
N PRO A 26 25.23 -30.97 29.65
CA PRO A 26 24.83 -30.06 28.58
C PRO A 26 23.97 -30.80 27.57
N VAL A 27 23.04 -30.09 26.94
CA VAL A 27 22.26 -30.65 25.83
C VAL A 27 23.18 -30.94 24.65
N THR A 28 22.90 -32.01 23.92
CA THR A 28 23.61 -32.29 22.67
C THR A 28 23.28 -31.18 21.66
N MET A 29 24.33 -30.53 21.14
CA MET A 29 24.16 -29.37 20.28
C MET A 29 23.68 -29.79 18.89
N HIS A 30 22.59 -29.21 18.41
CA HIS A 30 22.20 -29.29 17.00
C HIS A 30 22.52 -27.97 16.30
N SER A 31 23.61 -27.96 15.52
CA SER A 31 24.03 -26.76 14.79
C SER A 31 23.05 -26.41 13.67
N ARG A 32 22.78 -25.10 13.52
CA ARG A 32 21.97 -24.55 12.42
C ARG A 32 22.82 -23.86 11.34
N ALA A 33 24.14 -23.93 11.42
CA ALA A 33 25.05 -23.20 10.53
C ALA A 33 24.75 -23.50 9.05
N SER A 34 24.78 -24.77 8.64
CA SER A 34 24.52 -25.19 7.26
C SER A 34 23.10 -24.85 6.80
N ALA A 35 22.09 -24.95 7.69
CA ALA A 35 20.72 -24.56 7.38
C ALA A 35 20.58 -23.04 7.13
N ARG A 36 21.30 -22.22 7.90
CA ARG A 36 21.33 -20.75 7.70
C ARG A 36 22.02 -20.39 6.39
N GLU A 37 23.15 -21.01 6.11
CA GLU A 37 23.89 -20.82 4.86
C GLU A 37 23.03 -21.17 3.63
N LEU A 38 22.37 -22.33 3.65
CA LEU A 38 21.45 -22.74 2.60
C LEU A 38 20.29 -21.75 2.43
N ASN A 39 19.74 -21.23 3.52
CA ASN A 39 18.68 -20.22 3.46
C ASN A 39 19.17 -18.89 2.88
N ALA A 40 20.40 -18.47 3.18
CA ALA A 40 21.02 -17.30 2.58
C ALA A 40 21.20 -17.49 1.06
N ALA A 41 21.71 -18.66 0.64
CA ALA A 41 21.83 -19.03 -0.77
C ALA A 41 20.46 -19.07 -1.48
N ARG A 42 19.42 -19.59 -0.82
CA ARG A 42 18.04 -19.60 -1.36
C ARG A 42 17.45 -18.20 -1.50
N ARG A 43 17.80 -17.26 -0.59
CA ARG A 43 17.33 -15.87 -0.63
C ARG A 43 17.83 -15.13 -1.87
N ILE A 44 19.09 -15.33 -2.24
CA ILE A 44 19.69 -14.78 -3.48
C ILE A 44 19.25 -15.52 -4.75
N GLY A 45 18.44 -16.59 -4.64
CA GLY A 45 17.84 -17.29 -5.77
C GLY A 45 18.44 -18.64 -6.12
N ARG A 46 19.50 -19.09 -5.43
CA ARG A 46 20.09 -20.43 -5.65
C ARG A 46 19.13 -21.54 -5.21
N HIS A 47 19.29 -22.74 -5.78
CA HIS A 47 18.47 -23.92 -5.47
C HIS A 47 16.95 -23.78 -5.72
N ARG A 48 16.52 -22.90 -6.64
CA ARG A 48 15.09 -22.66 -7.01
C ARG A 48 14.69 -23.10 -8.44
N GLY A 49 15.62 -23.72 -9.17
CA GLY A 49 15.42 -24.22 -10.53
C GLY A 49 14.36 -25.33 -10.62
N LEU A 50 13.98 -25.71 -11.85
CA LEU A 50 12.89 -26.65 -12.12
C LEU A 50 13.08 -28.00 -11.42
N GLY A 51 14.28 -28.59 -11.46
CA GLY A 51 14.59 -29.87 -10.81
C GLY A 51 14.53 -29.87 -9.28
N LYS A 52 14.41 -28.71 -8.62
CA LYS A 52 14.20 -28.62 -7.16
C LYS A 52 12.73 -28.38 -6.78
N ARG A 53 11.82 -28.28 -7.76
CA ARG A 53 10.38 -28.06 -7.53
C ARG A 53 9.66 -29.41 -7.50
N LYS A 54 9.07 -29.76 -6.37
CA LYS A 54 8.28 -31.00 -6.21
C LYS A 54 6.76 -30.80 -6.30
N GLY A 55 6.26 -29.64 -5.84
CA GLY A 55 4.83 -29.30 -5.88
C GLY A 55 4.45 -28.38 -7.04
N THR A 56 3.15 -28.31 -7.34
CA THR A 56 2.58 -27.43 -8.37
C THR A 56 2.82 -25.95 -8.06
N LYS A 57 2.66 -25.08 -9.07
CA LYS A 57 2.82 -23.62 -8.90
C LYS A 57 1.88 -23.07 -7.85
N ASP A 58 0.62 -23.52 -7.86
CA ASP A 58 -0.42 -23.04 -6.94
C ASP A 58 -0.19 -23.55 -5.51
N ALA A 59 0.25 -24.80 -5.33
CA ALA A 59 0.64 -25.32 -4.02
C ALA A 59 1.82 -24.55 -3.39
N ARG A 60 2.78 -24.10 -4.21
CA ARG A 60 3.95 -23.33 -3.76
C ARG A 60 3.61 -21.87 -3.47
N MET A 61 2.73 -21.27 -4.27
CA MET A 61 2.25 -19.89 -4.13
C MET A 61 0.83 -19.78 -4.69
N PRO A 62 -0.20 -19.86 -3.84
CA PRO A 62 -1.58 -19.85 -4.30
C PRO A 62 -1.96 -18.55 -5.00
N SER A 63 -2.69 -18.68 -6.09
CA SER A 63 -3.15 -17.56 -6.92
C SER A 63 -4.03 -16.59 -6.13
N GLN A 64 -4.84 -17.12 -5.21
CA GLN A 64 -5.66 -16.33 -4.29
C GLN A 64 -4.81 -15.42 -3.38
N VAL A 65 -3.68 -15.92 -2.87
CA VAL A 65 -2.77 -15.12 -2.02
C VAL A 65 -2.16 -13.97 -2.81
N LEU A 66 -1.75 -14.23 -4.06
CA LEU A 66 -1.22 -13.19 -4.94
C LEU A 66 -2.27 -12.12 -5.26
N TRP A 67 -3.51 -12.54 -5.57
CA TRP A 67 -4.63 -11.64 -5.79
C TRP A 67 -4.93 -10.78 -4.56
N MET A 68 -5.03 -11.39 -3.38
CA MET A 68 -5.27 -10.68 -2.10
C MET A 68 -4.17 -9.65 -1.82
N ARG A 69 -2.89 -10.03 -1.95
CA ARG A 69 -1.76 -9.11 -1.76
C ARG A 69 -1.86 -7.92 -2.72
N ARG A 70 -2.10 -8.18 -4.01
CA ARG A 70 -2.24 -7.13 -5.02
C ARG A 70 -3.40 -6.18 -4.71
N MET A 71 -4.60 -6.71 -4.45
CA MET A 71 -5.78 -5.91 -4.14
C MET A 71 -5.57 -5.03 -2.90
N ARG A 72 -4.97 -5.59 -1.85
CA ARG A 72 -4.66 -4.83 -0.62
C ARG A 72 -3.66 -3.70 -0.88
N VAL A 73 -2.63 -3.93 -1.71
CA VAL A 73 -1.65 -2.90 -2.07
C VAL A 73 -2.29 -1.76 -2.86
N LEU A 74 -3.12 -2.07 -3.87
CA LEU A 74 -3.80 -1.06 -4.69
C LEU A 74 -4.78 -0.24 -3.85
N ARG A 75 -5.64 -0.89 -3.06
CA ARG A 75 -6.63 -0.21 -2.23
C ARG A 75 -5.99 0.65 -1.13
N ARG A 76 -4.93 0.17 -0.49
CA ARG A 76 -4.18 0.95 0.51
C ARG A 76 -3.58 2.22 -0.09
N LEU A 77 -3.10 2.15 -1.33
CA LEU A 77 -2.60 3.33 -2.04
C LEU A 77 -3.72 4.34 -2.29
N LEU A 78 -4.87 3.89 -2.80
CA LEU A 78 -6.02 4.75 -3.07
C LEU A 78 -6.52 5.46 -1.81
N VAL A 79 -6.65 4.74 -0.69
CA VAL A 79 -7.06 5.33 0.59
C VAL A 79 -6.07 6.41 1.04
N ARG A 80 -4.76 6.13 0.96
CA ARG A 80 -3.71 7.11 1.31
C ARG A 80 -3.76 8.35 0.41
N TYR A 81 -3.95 8.17 -0.90
CA TYR A 81 -4.00 9.29 -1.85
C TYR A 81 -5.25 10.15 -1.64
N ARG A 82 -6.38 9.54 -1.30
CA ARG A 82 -7.61 10.26 -0.94
C ARG A 82 -7.42 11.08 0.34
N ALA A 83 -6.86 10.47 1.38
CA ALA A 83 -6.59 11.15 2.65
C ALA A 83 -5.62 12.33 2.49
N ALA A 84 -4.61 12.19 1.61
CA ALA A 84 -3.67 13.26 1.29
C ALA A 84 -4.21 14.30 0.28
N GLY A 85 -5.47 14.22 -0.14
CA GLY A 85 -6.06 15.14 -1.13
C GLY A 85 -5.48 15.03 -2.54
N LYS A 86 -4.67 13.99 -2.83
CA LYS A 86 -4.08 13.79 -4.16
C LYS A 86 -5.13 13.38 -5.20
N ILE A 87 -6.19 12.71 -4.75
CA ILE A 87 -7.36 12.32 -5.54
C ILE A 87 -8.63 12.71 -4.79
N ASP A 88 -9.70 13.00 -5.51
CA ASP A 88 -11.02 13.29 -4.95
C ASP A 88 -11.82 12.00 -4.70
N LYS A 89 -13.00 12.15 -4.07
CA LYS A 89 -13.89 11.01 -3.77
C LYS A 89 -14.42 10.31 -5.02
N HIS A 90 -14.62 11.06 -6.11
CA HIS A 90 -15.16 10.53 -7.36
C HIS A 90 -14.13 9.66 -8.09
N LEU A 91 -12.92 10.19 -8.31
CA LEU A 91 -11.84 9.41 -8.92
C LEU A 91 -11.43 8.23 -8.03
N TYR A 92 -11.48 8.38 -6.70
CA TYR A 92 -11.27 7.24 -5.79
C TYR A 92 -12.27 6.10 -6.05
N HIS A 93 -13.56 6.39 -6.18
CA HIS A 93 -14.60 5.36 -6.34
C HIS A 93 -14.45 4.61 -7.66
N GLU A 94 -14.20 5.33 -8.75
CA GLU A 94 -13.93 4.76 -10.07
C GLU A 94 -12.70 3.84 -10.03
N LEU A 95 -11.56 4.33 -9.52
CA LEU A 95 -10.32 3.56 -9.44
C LEU A 95 -10.43 2.36 -8.50
N TYR A 96 -11.30 2.42 -7.49
CA TYR A 96 -11.57 1.31 -6.58
C TYR A 96 -12.22 0.13 -7.32
N HIS A 97 -13.22 0.41 -8.17
CA HIS A 97 -13.88 -0.61 -8.99
C HIS A 97 -13.00 -1.11 -10.11
N LEU A 98 -12.26 -0.24 -10.79
CA LEU A 98 -11.25 -0.65 -11.81
C LEU A 98 -10.16 -1.53 -11.21
N SER A 99 -9.74 -1.24 -9.96
CA SER A 99 -8.82 -2.11 -9.23
C SER A 99 -9.41 -3.50 -9.00
N LYS A 100 -10.68 -3.57 -8.58
CA LYS A 100 -11.41 -4.86 -8.44
C LYS A 100 -11.52 -5.59 -9.78
N GLY A 101 -11.70 -4.86 -10.87
CA GLY A 101 -11.80 -5.35 -12.25
C GLY A 101 -10.49 -5.80 -12.91
N ASN A 102 -9.36 -5.86 -12.18
CA ASN A 102 -8.07 -6.33 -12.70
C ASN A 102 -7.47 -5.45 -13.84
N THR A 103 -7.91 -4.19 -13.95
CA THR A 103 -7.35 -3.22 -14.91
C THR A 103 -5.88 -2.93 -14.57
N PHE A 104 -5.55 -2.82 -13.28
CA PHE A 104 -4.19 -2.53 -12.82
C PHE A 104 -3.43 -3.80 -12.41
N LYS A 105 -2.32 -4.11 -13.09
CA LYS A 105 -1.51 -5.31 -12.78
C LYS A 105 -0.59 -5.14 -11.57
N HIS A 106 -0.14 -3.92 -11.29
CA HIS A 106 0.72 -3.58 -10.16
C HIS A 106 0.55 -2.12 -9.76
N LYS A 107 1.10 -1.75 -8.59
CA LYS A 107 1.00 -0.40 -8.02
C LYS A 107 1.43 0.71 -8.99
N ARG A 108 2.49 0.49 -9.77
CA ARG A 108 3.02 1.48 -10.73
C ARG A 108 1.99 1.87 -11.80
N ALA A 109 1.30 0.89 -12.40
CA ALA A 109 0.28 1.13 -13.42
C ALA A 109 -0.89 1.98 -12.88
N LEU A 110 -1.28 1.75 -11.61
CA LEU A 110 -2.30 2.58 -10.97
C LEU A 110 -1.81 4.03 -10.77
N VAL A 111 -0.56 4.22 -10.36
CA VAL A 111 0.02 5.57 -10.19
C VAL A 111 0.12 6.31 -11.52
N GLU A 112 0.61 5.65 -12.56
CA GLU A 112 0.71 6.20 -13.92
C GLU A 112 -0.69 6.61 -14.43
N HIS A 113 -1.70 5.76 -14.23
CA HIS A 113 -3.09 6.09 -14.58
C HIS A 113 -3.63 7.31 -13.83
N ILE A 114 -3.36 7.41 -12.51
CA ILE A 114 -3.77 8.57 -11.71
C ILE A 114 -3.11 9.85 -12.22
N GLN A 115 -1.81 9.80 -12.53
CA GLN A 115 -1.09 10.97 -13.05
C GLN A 115 -1.68 11.44 -14.38
N LYS A 116 -1.94 10.52 -15.30
CA LYS A 116 -2.58 10.81 -16.58
C LYS A 116 -3.97 11.41 -16.41
N ALA A 117 -4.83 10.78 -15.61
CA ALA A 117 -6.20 11.24 -15.36
C ALA A 117 -6.22 12.64 -14.70
N LYS A 118 -5.27 12.92 -13.79
CA LYS A 118 -5.13 14.25 -13.19
C LYS A 118 -4.68 15.30 -14.19
N ALA A 119 -3.74 14.98 -15.07
CA ALA A 119 -3.29 15.88 -16.11
C ALA A 119 -4.40 16.21 -17.12
N GLU A 120 -5.23 15.22 -17.48
CA GLU A 120 -6.43 15.41 -18.31
C GLU A 120 -7.44 16.34 -17.63
N ARG A 121 -7.82 16.05 -16.38
CA ARG A 121 -8.77 16.88 -15.63
C ARG A 121 -8.26 18.31 -15.42
N HIS A 122 -6.95 18.50 -15.22
CA HIS A 122 -6.38 19.83 -15.10
C HIS A 122 -6.48 20.62 -16.42
N ARG A 123 -6.18 19.97 -17.55
CA ARG A 123 -6.33 20.60 -18.89
C ARG A 123 -7.77 21.00 -19.17
N GLU A 124 -8.73 20.11 -18.89
CA GLU A 124 -10.16 20.41 -19.05
C GLU A 124 -10.61 21.59 -18.19
N ARG A 125 -10.12 21.65 -16.94
CA ARG A 125 -10.42 22.76 -16.03
C ARG A 125 -9.91 24.09 -16.56
N VAL A 126 -8.65 24.15 -17.01
CA VAL A 126 -8.05 25.39 -17.54
C VAL A 126 -8.83 25.88 -18.77
N LEU A 127 -9.16 24.99 -19.69
CA LEU A 127 -9.97 25.33 -20.88
C LEU A 127 -11.36 25.85 -20.50
N LYS A 128 -12.01 25.23 -19.51
CA LYS A 128 -13.31 25.67 -19.01
C LYS A 128 -13.23 27.05 -18.35
N GLU A 129 -12.25 27.26 -17.48
CA GLU A 129 -12.00 28.54 -16.80
C GLU A 129 -11.76 29.67 -17.83
N GLU A 130 -10.98 29.41 -18.89
CA GLU A 130 -10.75 30.36 -19.97
C GLU A 130 -12.06 30.73 -20.71
N MET A 131 -12.87 29.72 -21.06
CA MET A 131 -14.14 29.93 -21.76
C MET A 131 -15.15 30.68 -20.90
N ASP A 132 -15.26 30.34 -19.62
CA ASP A 132 -16.15 31.00 -18.68
C ASP A 132 -15.72 32.45 -18.42
N ALA A 133 -14.41 32.73 -18.35
CA ALA A 133 -13.88 34.09 -18.29
C ALA A 133 -14.24 34.92 -19.53
N LYS A 134 -14.12 34.36 -20.74
CA LYS A 134 -14.55 35.02 -21.98
C LYS A 134 -16.06 35.31 -21.98
N ARG A 135 -16.88 34.34 -21.54
CA ARG A 135 -18.34 34.53 -21.42
C ARG A 135 -18.69 35.62 -20.42
N ALA A 136 -18.06 35.62 -19.24
CA ALA A 136 -18.27 36.61 -18.20
C ALA A 136 -17.90 38.03 -18.68
N LYS A 137 -16.76 38.17 -19.37
CA LYS A 137 -16.35 39.44 -19.99
C LYS A 137 -17.38 39.94 -21.00
N ASN A 138 -17.85 39.06 -21.89
CA ASN A 138 -18.87 39.41 -22.88
C ASN A 138 -20.24 39.71 -22.27
N LYS A 139 -20.58 39.09 -21.13
CA LYS A 139 -21.81 39.41 -20.39
C LYS A 139 -21.71 40.81 -19.76
N ALA A 140 -20.60 41.09 -19.06
CA ALA A 140 -20.36 42.38 -18.43
C ALA A 140 -20.33 43.54 -19.45
N LEU A 141 -19.76 43.32 -20.65
CA LEU A 141 -19.79 44.30 -21.73
C LEU A 141 -21.22 44.57 -22.25
N ARG A 142 -22.06 43.54 -22.34
CA ARG A 142 -23.46 43.68 -22.74
C ARG A 142 -24.28 44.42 -21.67
N GLU A 143 -24.10 44.08 -20.40
CA GLU A 143 -24.75 44.75 -19.27
C GLU A 143 -24.38 46.24 -19.22
N ARG A 144 -23.09 46.59 -19.31
CA ARG A 144 -22.65 48.00 -19.37
C ARG A 144 -23.20 48.77 -20.57
N ARG A 145 -23.35 48.11 -21.72
CA ARG A 145 -23.94 48.74 -22.91
C ARG A 145 -25.43 49.03 -22.67
N GLN A 146 -26.14 48.08 -22.07
CA GLN A 146 -27.55 48.24 -21.72
C GLN A 146 -27.74 49.37 -20.71
N GLU A 147 -26.95 49.38 -19.63
CA GLU A 147 -26.94 50.47 -18.63
C GLU A 147 -26.71 51.84 -19.26
N ARG A 148 -25.77 51.96 -20.22
CA ARG A 148 -25.55 53.22 -20.96
C ARG A 148 -26.74 53.65 -21.81
N LEU A 149 -27.44 52.71 -22.45
CA LEU A 149 -28.62 53.00 -23.26
C LEU A 149 -29.80 53.41 -22.38
N ASP A 150 -30.02 52.71 -21.26
CA ASP A 150 -31.08 53.00 -20.31
C ASP A 150 -30.84 54.35 -19.61
N ALA A 151 -29.60 54.64 -19.20
CA ALA A 151 -29.24 55.95 -18.66
C ALA A 151 -29.49 57.08 -19.66
N LYS A 152 -29.12 56.89 -20.94
CA LYS A 152 -29.40 57.87 -22.00
C LYS A 152 -30.91 58.06 -22.21
N ARG A 153 -31.69 56.99 -22.18
CA ARG A 153 -33.14 57.03 -22.35
C ARG A 153 -33.82 57.76 -21.18
N ASN A 154 -33.40 57.52 -19.95
CA ASN A 154 -33.94 58.19 -18.77
C ASN A 154 -33.62 59.69 -18.80
N ALA A 155 -32.39 60.07 -19.17
CA ALA A 155 -32.01 61.49 -19.29
C ALA A 155 -32.86 62.26 -20.32
N LEU A 156 -33.26 61.62 -21.42
CA LEU A 156 -34.15 62.20 -22.44
C LEU A 156 -35.62 62.31 -22.01
N VAL A 157 -36.02 61.64 -20.93
CA VAL A 157 -37.39 61.69 -20.39
C VAL A 157 -37.48 62.68 -19.22
N GLU A 158 -36.34 63.02 -18.59
CA GLU A 158 -36.24 64.03 -17.54
C GLU A 158 -36.11 65.48 -18.06
N GLU A 159 -35.76 65.68 -19.34
CA GLU A 159 -35.90 66.96 -20.06
C GLU A 159 -37.31 67.16 -20.62
#